data_AF-A0A951U789-F1
#
_entry.id   AF-A0A951U789-F1
#
_cell.length_a   1.000
_cell.length_b   1.000
_cell.length_c   1.000
_cell.angle_alpha   90.00
_cell.angle_beta   90.00
_cell.angle_gamma   90.00
#
_symmetry.space_group_name_H-M   'P 1'
#
loop_
_entity.id
_entity.type
_entity.pdbx_description
1 polymer ?
#
loop_
_entity_poly.entity_id
_entity_poly.type
_entity_poly.pdbx_seq_one_letter_code
_entity_poly.pdbx_strand_id
1 'polypeptide(L)'
;MFFHQELYDFWFRSKGIWVSKLVKVKVSLLDEQELLAISQIHQLSEAEFGVKMAWNYVIKDESGQMSWCVDANQPNLVFTNKSLSGDSPRILDYQMIEANKLVIKFGKLEETFYLENDNKRLRELRQEGKLLRRLWEEKLSA
;
A
#
# COMPACT_ATOMS: atom_id res chain seq x y z
N MET A 1 -7.12 16.42 -12.23
CA MET A 1 -6.23 16.46 -11.04
C MET A 1 -6.84 15.50 -10.05
N PHE A 2 -6.07 14.61 -9.45
CA PHE A 2 -6.63 13.63 -8.52
C PHE A 2 -7.02 14.31 -7.21
N PHE A 3 -8.17 13.93 -6.64
CA PHE A 3 -8.50 14.22 -5.26
C PHE A 3 -7.41 13.67 -4.33
N HIS A 4 -6.88 12.48 -4.66
CA HIS A 4 -5.86 11.78 -3.89
C HIS A 4 -4.42 12.11 -4.36
N GLN A 5 -4.15 13.35 -4.79
CA GLN A 5 -2.86 13.72 -5.43
C GLN A 5 -1.63 13.40 -4.54
N GLU A 6 -1.66 13.74 -3.25
CA GLU A 6 -0.53 13.45 -2.36
C GLU A 6 -0.27 11.96 -2.20
N LEU A 7 -1.34 11.16 -2.13
CA LEU A 7 -1.23 9.71 -2.06
C LEU A 7 -0.68 9.15 -3.38
N TYR A 8 -1.13 9.69 -4.53
CA TYR A 8 -0.61 9.32 -5.84
C TYR A 8 0.90 9.58 -5.92
N ASP A 9 1.35 10.78 -5.55
CA ASP A 9 2.76 11.18 -5.61
C ASP A 9 3.63 10.30 -4.70
N PHE A 10 3.14 9.99 -3.49
CA PHE A 10 3.81 9.08 -2.56
C PHE A 10 4.02 7.70 -3.18
N TRP A 11 2.99 7.12 -3.79
CA TRP A 11 3.08 5.79 -4.37
C TRP A 11 3.82 5.76 -5.71
N PHE A 12 3.74 6.84 -6.49
CA PHE A 12 4.52 7.01 -7.70
C PHE A 12 6.02 6.96 -7.39
N ARG A 13 6.47 7.72 -6.38
CA ARG A 13 7.86 7.66 -5.87
C ARG A 13 8.22 6.29 -5.31
N SER A 14 7.25 5.60 -4.71
CA SER A 14 7.41 4.25 -4.18
C SER A 14 7.49 3.14 -5.24
N LYS A 15 7.22 3.39 -6.53
CA LYS A 15 7.28 2.36 -7.58
C LYS A 15 8.66 1.74 -7.67
N GLY A 16 8.76 0.41 -7.73
CA GLY A 16 10.02 -0.31 -7.86
C GLY A 16 10.11 -1.54 -6.97
N ILE A 17 11.32 -2.03 -6.76
CA ILE A 17 11.58 -3.19 -5.90
C ILE A 17 12.29 -2.70 -4.64
N TRP A 18 11.71 -3.02 -3.50
CA TRP A 18 12.21 -2.70 -2.17
C TRP A 18 12.69 -3.97 -1.47
N VAL A 19 13.82 -3.90 -0.78
CA VAL A 19 14.43 -5.04 -0.11
C VAL A 19 14.75 -4.68 1.33
N SER A 20 14.43 -5.59 2.23
CA SER A 20 14.93 -5.61 3.61
C SER A 20 15.56 -6.97 3.89
N LYS A 21 16.14 -7.13 5.09
CA LYS A 21 16.62 -8.44 5.56
C LYS A 21 15.53 -9.52 5.61
N LEU A 22 14.25 -9.15 5.64
CA LEU A 22 13.13 -10.08 5.86
C LEU A 22 12.27 -10.31 4.62
N VAL A 23 12.13 -9.31 3.76
CA VAL A 23 11.16 -9.33 2.67
C VAL A 23 11.65 -8.50 1.48
N LYS A 24 11.35 -8.99 0.28
CA LYS A 24 11.43 -8.25 -0.99
C LYS A 24 10.02 -7.87 -1.41
N VAL A 25 9.77 -6.59 -1.67
CA VAL A 25 8.46 -6.04 -2.03
C VAL A 25 8.55 -5.34 -3.38
N LYS A 26 7.76 -5.77 -4.37
CA LYS A 26 7.55 -5.06 -5.62
C LYS A 26 6.31 -4.17 -5.49
N VAL A 27 6.46 -2.90 -5.84
CA VAL A 27 5.39 -1.89 -5.87
C VAL A 27 5.22 -1.41 -7.31
N SER A 28 3.99 -1.45 -7.80
CA SER A 28 3.60 -0.88 -9.10
C SER A 28 2.25 -0.20 -9.00
N LEU A 29 1.98 0.76 -9.90
CA LEU A 29 0.61 1.24 -10.10
C LEU A 29 -0.18 0.17 -10.85
N LEU A 30 -1.49 0.11 -10.60
CA LEU A 30 -2.40 -0.74 -11.37
C LEU A 30 -2.54 -0.20 -12.79
N ASP A 31 -2.68 -1.11 -13.75
CA ASP A 31 -3.19 -0.76 -15.07
C ASP A 31 -4.73 -0.59 -15.06
N GLU A 32 -5.30 -0.19 -16.20
CA GLU A 32 -6.74 0.06 -16.32
C GLU A 32 -7.58 -1.20 -16.04
N GLN A 33 -7.10 -2.38 -16.42
CA GLN A 33 -7.85 -3.63 -16.21
C GLN A 33 -7.83 -4.03 -14.74
N GLU A 34 -6.66 -3.93 -14.10
CA GLU A 34 -6.50 -4.19 -12.68
C GLU A 34 -7.32 -3.19 -11.83
N LEU A 35 -7.34 -1.92 -12.22
CA LEU A 35 -8.16 -0.89 -11.56
C LEU A 35 -9.66 -1.16 -11.72
N LEU A 36 -10.11 -1.51 -12.93
CA LEU A 36 -11.50 -1.85 -13.21
C LEU A 36 -11.97 -3.06 -12.38
N ALA A 37 -11.12 -4.08 -12.24
CA ALA A 37 -11.46 -5.28 -11.47
C ALA A 37 -11.78 -4.96 -10.01
N ILE A 38 -11.00 -4.09 -9.35
CA ILE A 38 -11.27 -3.67 -7.97
C ILE A 38 -12.49 -2.76 -7.90
N SER A 39 -12.64 -1.87 -8.89
CA SER A 39 -13.78 -0.97 -8.98
C SER A 39 -15.11 -1.73 -9.06
N GLN A 40 -15.15 -2.84 -9.79
CA GLN A 40 -16.33 -3.70 -9.88
C GLN A 40 -16.65 -4.43 -8.57
N ILE A 41 -15.62 -4.87 -7.83
CA ILE A 41 -15.79 -5.53 -6.52
C ILE A 41 -16.47 -4.59 -5.52
N HIS A 42 -16.07 -3.32 -5.50
CA HIS A 42 -16.54 -2.33 -4.52
C HIS A 42 -17.59 -1.34 -5.07
N GLN A 43 -18.02 -1.52 -6.33
CA GLN A 43 -18.99 -0.66 -7.01
C GLN A 43 -18.56 0.82 -7.03
N LEU A 44 -17.29 1.07 -7.34
CA LEU A 44 -16.69 2.39 -7.40
C LEU A 44 -17.11 3.12 -8.68
N SER A 45 -17.44 4.40 -8.57
CA SER A 45 -17.92 5.23 -9.68
C SER A 45 -16.86 6.17 -10.24
N GLU A 46 -15.86 6.55 -9.44
CA GLU A 46 -14.81 7.51 -9.78
C GLU A 46 -13.45 7.03 -9.26
N ALA A 47 -13.08 5.78 -9.59
CA ALA A 47 -11.78 5.24 -9.26
C ALA A 47 -10.65 6.04 -9.93
N GLU A 48 -9.67 6.50 -9.15
CA GLU A 48 -8.62 7.40 -9.65
C GLU A 48 -7.35 6.65 -10.06
N PHE A 49 -6.77 5.89 -9.13
CA PHE A 49 -5.61 5.04 -9.35
C PHE A 49 -5.58 3.90 -8.33
N GLY A 50 -4.66 2.96 -8.54
CA GLY A 50 -4.39 1.94 -7.56
C GLY A 50 -2.93 1.51 -7.52
N VAL A 51 -2.62 0.68 -6.52
CA VAL A 51 -1.29 0.14 -6.29
C VAL A 51 -1.39 -1.38 -6.13
N LYS A 52 -0.43 -2.07 -6.73
CA LYS A 52 -0.13 -3.48 -6.49
C LYS A 52 1.14 -3.59 -5.67
N MET A 53 1.04 -4.33 -4.58
CA MET A 53 2.18 -4.75 -3.76
C MET A 53 2.29 -6.26 -3.82
N ALA A 54 3.44 -6.78 -4.27
CA ALA A 54 3.76 -8.19 -4.20
C ALA A 54 4.99 -8.40 -3.32
N TRP A 55 5.00 -9.40 -2.46
CA TRP A 55 6.08 -9.64 -1.52
C TRP A 55 6.49 -11.10 -1.47
N ASN A 56 7.79 -11.31 -1.29
CA ASN A 56 8.39 -12.62 -1.04
C ASN A 56 9.23 -12.52 0.23
N TYR A 57 8.97 -13.40 1.20
CA TYR A 57 9.79 -13.48 2.40
C TYR A 57 11.13 -14.14 2.08
N VAL A 58 12.22 -13.64 2.67
CA VAL A 58 13.58 -14.12 2.34
C VAL A 58 13.87 -15.48 3.00
N ILE A 59 13.32 -15.69 4.21
CA ILE A 59 13.64 -16.86 5.06
C ILE A 59 12.53 -17.93 4.99
N LYS A 60 11.35 -17.55 4.48
CA LYS A 60 10.20 -18.45 4.35
C LYS A 60 9.81 -18.52 2.89
N ASP A 61 9.48 -19.71 2.40
CA ASP A 61 8.89 -19.89 1.07
C ASP A 61 7.40 -19.47 1.09
N GLU A 62 7.17 -18.23 1.51
CA GLU A 62 5.88 -17.60 1.61
C GLU A 62 5.92 -16.35 0.74
N SER A 63 4.95 -16.23 -0.15
CA SER A 63 4.74 -15.06 -0.99
C SER A 63 3.31 -14.59 -0.88
N GLY A 64 3.10 -13.32 -1.21
CA GLY A 64 1.77 -12.75 -1.25
C GLY A 64 1.73 -11.56 -2.18
N GLN A 65 0.52 -11.13 -2.48
CA GLN A 65 0.28 -9.89 -3.19
C GLN A 65 -1.03 -9.29 -2.70
N MET A 66 -1.17 -7.99 -2.80
CA MET A 66 -2.41 -7.26 -2.55
C MET A 66 -2.45 -6.07 -3.48
N SER A 67 -3.62 -5.83 -4.06
CA SER A 67 -3.89 -4.66 -4.87
C SER A 67 -4.98 -3.84 -4.22
N TRP A 68 -4.90 -2.52 -4.36
CA TRP A 68 -5.94 -1.62 -3.88
C TRP A 68 -6.06 -0.40 -4.76
N CYS A 69 -7.20 0.29 -4.69
CA CYS A 69 -7.44 1.57 -5.35
C CYS A 69 -8.14 2.58 -4.43
N VAL A 70 -8.24 3.81 -4.91
CA VAL A 70 -9.01 4.91 -4.28
C VAL A 70 -10.07 5.43 -5.23
N ASP A 71 -11.10 6.04 -4.68
CA ASP A 71 -12.23 6.62 -5.42
C ASP A 71 -12.46 8.06 -4.96
N ALA A 72 -12.62 8.99 -5.91
CA ALA A 72 -12.74 10.42 -5.64
C ALA A 72 -13.96 10.78 -4.75
N ASN A 73 -15.02 9.97 -4.77
CA ASN A 73 -16.21 10.16 -3.94
C ASN A 73 -16.05 9.59 -2.52
N GLN A 74 -14.98 8.84 -2.25
CA GLN A 74 -14.75 8.17 -0.97
C GLN A 74 -13.37 8.52 -0.40
N PRO A 75 -13.22 9.77 0.10
CA PRO A 75 -11.94 10.26 0.60
C PRO A 75 -11.48 9.48 1.82
N ASN A 76 -10.15 9.34 1.96
CA ASN A 76 -9.49 8.67 3.09
C ASN A 76 -9.73 7.14 3.16
N LEU A 77 -10.27 6.53 2.11
CA LEU A 77 -10.48 5.08 2.03
C LEU A 77 -9.66 4.46 0.89
N VAL A 78 -9.10 3.27 1.16
CA VAL A 78 -8.53 2.39 0.13
C VAL A 78 -9.35 1.10 0.01
N PHE A 79 -9.64 0.72 -1.22
CA PHE A 79 -10.46 -0.44 -1.58
C PHE A 79 -9.54 -1.55 -2.07
N THR A 80 -9.48 -2.66 -1.33
CA THR A 80 -8.53 -3.76 -1.60
C THR A 80 -9.20 -4.89 -2.37
N ASN A 81 -8.46 -5.60 -3.23
CA ASN A 81 -8.95 -6.82 -3.86
C ASN A 81 -9.05 -8.00 -2.89
N LYS A 82 -8.28 -7.96 -1.79
CA LYS A 82 -8.33 -8.94 -0.70
C LYS A 82 -7.71 -8.39 0.58
N SER A 83 -7.91 -9.10 1.69
CA SER A 83 -7.35 -8.76 3.00
C SER A 83 -5.91 -9.27 3.17
N LEU A 84 -5.20 -8.74 4.16
CA LEU A 84 -3.86 -9.21 4.54
C LEU A 84 -3.83 -10.67 5.02
N SER A 85 -4.96 -11.21 5.51
CA SER A 85 -5.06 -12.53 6.15
C SER A 85 -6.01 -13.50 5.44
N GLY A 86 -6.47 -13.18 4.22
CA GLY A 86 -7.43 -14.00 3.49
C GLY A 86 -7.96 -13.30 2.24
N ASP A 87 -8.69 -14.04 1.41
CA ASP A 87 -9.07 -13.60 0.06
C ASP A 87 -10.28 -12.66 -0.02
N SER A 88 -10.86 -12.28 1.12
CA SER A 88 -12.01 -11.37 1.13
C SER A 88 -11.59 -9.91 0.93
N PRO A 89 -12.20 -9.16 0.00
CA PRO A 89 -12.01 -7.72 -0.15
C PRO A 89 -12.26 -6.94 1.14
N ARG A 90 -11.52 -5.86 1.35
CA ARG A 90 -11.65 -4.96 2.50
C ARG A 90 -11.55 -3.50 2.09
N ILE A 91 -12.16 -2.64 2.90
CA ILE A 91 -12.01 -1.20 2.86
C ILE A 91 -11.16 -0.81 4.07
N LEU A 92 -10.09 -0.05 3.85
CA LEU A 92 -9.18 0.40 4.90
C LEU A 92 -9.15 1.92 4.94
N ASP A 93 -8.97 2.49 6.12
CA ASP A 93 -8.71 3.91 6.25
C ASP A 93 -7.25 4.20 5.90
N TYR A 94 -7.01 5.32 5.21
CA TYR A 94 -5.67 5.84 5.03
C TYR A 94 -5.62 7.32 5.43
N GLN A 95 -4.43 7.76 5.82
CA GLN A 95 -4.15 9.16 6.13
C GLN A 95 -2.74 9.51 5.67
N MET A 96 -2.63 10.60 4.91
CA MET A 96 -1.36 11.30 4.71
C MET A 96 -1.13 12.20 5.93
N ILE A 97 -0.02 12.00 6.63
CA ILE A 97 0.40 12.89 7.72
C ILE A 97 1.26 14.03 7.16
N GLU A 98 2.12 13.68 6.22
CA GLU A 98 3.01 14.55 5.44
C GLU A 98 3.20 13.90 4.06
N ALA A 99 3.73 14.63 3.08
CA ALA A 99 3.94 14.13 1.71
C ALA A 99 4.81 12.85 1.61
N ASN A 100 5.58 12.53 2.66
CA ASN A 100 6.44 11.35 2.76
C ASN A 100 5.99 10.35 3.83
N LYS A 101 4.83 10.56 4.48
CA LYS A 101 4.35 9.72 5.57
C LYS A 101 2.89 9.33 5.39
N LEU A 102 2.68 8.06 5.09
CA LEU A 102 1.39 7.42 4.92
C LEU A 102 1.09 6.51 6.11
N VAL A 103 -0.14 6.56 6.61
CA VAL A 103 -0.65 5.64 7.61
C VAL A 103 -1.88 4.95 7.03
N ILE A 104 -1.93 3.61 7.12
CA ILE A 104 -3.09 2.79 6.75
C ILE A 104 -3.57 2.05 7.99
N LYS A 105 -4.88 2.11 8.28
CA LYS A 105 -5.48 1.51 9.47
C LYS A 105 -6.50 0.45 9.12
N PHE A 106 -6.53 -0.59 9.94
CA PHE A 106 -7.54 -1.65 9.88
C PHE A 106 -7.88 -2.13 11.30
N GLY A 107 -9.01 -1.65 11.82
CA GLY A 107 -9.43 -1.92 13.19
C GLY A 107 -8.35 -1.49 14.19
N LYS A 108 -7.71 -2.46 14.86
CA LYS A 108 -6.64 -2.23 15.84
C LYS A 108 -5.23 -2.18 15.24
N LEU A 109 -5.09 -2.52 13.96
CA LEU A 109 -3.82 -2.56 13.25
C LEU A 109 -3.56 -1.24 12.52
N GLU A 110 -2.31 -0.82 12.50
CA GLU A 110 -1.83 0.37 11.82
C GLU A 110 -0.52 0.04 11.10
N GLU A 111 -0.47 0.24 9.79
CA GLU A 111 0.76 0.17 9.01
C GLU A 111 1.18 1.59 8.61
N THR A 112 2.37 2.00 9.03
CA THR A 112 2.96 3.30 8.69
C THR A 112 4.07 3.10 7.68
N PHE A 113 4.06 3.90 6.62
CA PHE A 113 5.12 3.98 5.62
C PHE A 113 5.72 5.39 5.67
N TYR A 114 7.04 5.46 5.80
CA TYR A 114 7.78 6.72 5.80
C TYR A 114 8.90 6.66 4.76
N LEU A 115 8.80 7.47 3.71
CA LEU A 115 9.84 7.63 2.70
C LEU A 115 10.88 8.63 3.20
N GLU A 116 12.00 8.14 3.71
CA GLU A 116 13.13 9.00 4.08
C GLU A 116 13.70 9.69 2.84
N ASN A 117 13.73 8.97 1.71
CA ASN A 117 13.98 9.49 0.38
C ASN A 117 13.44 8.48 -0.66
N ASP A 118 13.71 8.72 -1.95
CA ASP A 118 13.20 7.88 -3.04
C ASP A 118 13.78 6.45 -3.06
N ASN A 119 14.86 6.20 -2.32
CA ASN A 119 15.55 4.92 -2.25
C ASN A 119 15.55 4.27 -0.87
N LYS A 120 15.00 4.94 0.16
CA LYS A 120 14.99 4.44 1.53
C LYS A 120 13.65 4.69 2.20
N ARG A 121 13.04 3.60 2.71
CA ARG A 121 11.74 3.62 3.36
C ARG A 121 11.77 2.89 4.70
N LEU A 122 11.08 3.45 5.68
CA LEU A 122 10.71 2.79 6.92
C LEU A 122 9.27 2.30 6.82
N ARG A 123 9.04 1.05 7.22
CA ARG A 123 7.70 0.48 7.38
C ARG A 123 7.50 -0.06 8.79
N GLU A 124 6.45 0.41 9.45
CA GLU A 124 6.10 -0.03 10.80
C GLU A 124 4.72 -0.67 10.81
N LEU A 125 4.58 -1.77 11.55
CA LEU A 125 3.29 -2.34 11.89
C LEU A 125 3.07 -2.20 13.40
N ARG A 126 1.94 -1.60 13.77
CA ARG A 126 1.51 -1.40 15.15
C ARG A 126 0.16 -2.07 15.38
N GLN A 127 -0.06 -2.49 16.62
CA GLN A 127 -1.37 -2.94 17.10
C GLN A 127 -1.66 -2.24 18.42
N GLU A 128 -2.75 -1.47 18.48
CA GLU A 128 -3.11 -0.68 19.67
C GLU A 128 -1.95 0.18 20.19
N GLY A 129 -1.23 0.82 19.26
CA GLY A 129 -0.05 1.65 19.55
C GLY A 129 1.26 0.89 19.79
N LYS A 130 1.21 -0.40 20.11
CA LYS A 130 2.41 -1.24 20.32
C LYS A 130 3.08 -1.57 19.00
N LEU A 131 4.38 -1.28 18.88
CA LEU A 131 5.19 -1.67 17.72
C LEU A 131 5.35 -3.19 17.67
N LEU A 132 4.83 -3.81 16.61
CA LEU A 132 4.97 -5.24 16.34
C LEU A 132 6.15 -5.54 15.43
N ARG A 133 6.35 -4.70 14.41
CA ARG A 133 7.39 -4.90 13.40
C ARG A 133 7.87 -3.57 12.86
N ARG A 134 9.18 -3.48 12.60
CA ARG A 134 9.84 -2.36 11.94
C ARG A 134 10.76 -2.89 10.84
N LEU A 135 10.62 -2.38 9.63
CA LEU A 135 11.43 -2.75 8.48
C LEU A 135 12.06 -1.51 7.87
N TRP A 136 13.38 -1.52 7.77
CA TRP A 136 14.11 -0.63 6.89
C TRP A 136 14.26 -1.31 5.53
N GLU A 137 13.78 -0.64 4.50
CA GLU A 137 13.73 -1.12 3.13
C GLU A 137 14.55 -0.18 2.23
N GLU A 138 15.38 -0.77 1.39
CA GLU A 138 16.15 -0.07 0.36
C GLU A 138 15.59 -0.41 -1.01
N LYS A 139 15.49 0.59 -1.88
CA LYS A 139 15.06 0.40 -3.25
C LYS A 139 16.23 -0.13 -4.07
N LEU A 140 16.03 -1.24 -4.77
CA LEU A 140 16.99 -1.68 -5.77
C LEU A 140 17.05 -0.63 -6.87
N SER A 141 18.23 -0.04 -7.05
CA SER A 141 18.51 0.76 -8.24
C SER A 141 18.29 -0.11 -9.47
N ALA A 142 17.49 0.40 -10.41
CA ALA A 142 17.35 -0.20 -11.73
C ALA A 142 18.68 -0.17 -12.48
#